data_AF-A0A2G9TUM1-F1
#
_entry.id   AF-A0A2G9TUM1-F1
#
_cell.length_a   1.000
_cell.length_b   1.000
_cell.length_c   1.000
_cell.angle_alpha   90.00
_cell.angle_beta   90.00
_cell.angle_gamma   90.00
#
_symmetry.space_group_name_H-M   'P 1'
#
loop_
_entity.id
_entity.type
_entity.pdbx_description
1 polymer ?
#
loop_
_entity_poly.entity_id
_entity_poly.type
_entity_poly.pdbx_seq_one_letter_code
_entity_poly.pdbx_strand_id
1 'polypeptide(L)'
;MKRRVCDFIYPVGVLALGFLFGQQLGRFTGFEYSRPVKNSTIEDPSRYLFDKVKVFCWVATMSQNHKRKAYFQMNEYDWFLKADDDTYFHMPNLRHFLMSYPSNKPLAFGHQYSKNKMIYHSGGAGYVLSKGAVARLGSEGFNHNPVCDQMIGAEDLYVGKCLMALNASILDGADENGCHLYDFRLLPIGIWDMIDYFLPPWFHQTSKTKPK
;
A
#
# COMPACT_ATOMS: atom_id res chain seq x y z
N MET A 1 -14.46 -33.93 -40.11
CA MET A 1 -15.51 -34.16 -39.09
C MET A 1 -14.80 -34.38 -37.76
N LYS A 2 -14.85 -33.57 -36.70
CA LYS A 2 -15.56 -32.36 -36.25
C LYS A 2 -14.53 -31.48 -35.52
N ARG A 3 -14.42 -30.18 -35.84
CA ARG A 3 -13.78 -29.19 -34.94
C ARG A 3 -14.84 -28.77 -33.91
N ARG A 4 -14.52 -28.80 -32.61
CA ARG A 4 -15.40 -28.26 -31.56
C ARG A 4 -15.30 -26.73 -31.60
N VAL A 5 -16.44 -26.11 -31.81
CA VAL A 5 -16.70 -24.68 -31.69
C VAL A 5 -16.95 -24.39 -30.22
N CYS A 6 -15.99 -23.76 -29.54
CA CYS A 6 -16.15 -23.04 -28.26
C CYS A 6 -14.95 -22.10 -28.08
N ASP A 7 -14.64 -21.30 -29.10
CA ASP A 7 -13.77 -20.14 -28.97
C ASP A 7 -14.55 -18.94 -29.50
N PHE A 8 -14.42 -17.81 -28.79
CA PHE A 8 -15.10 -16.52 -28.99
C PHE A 8 -16.53 -16.41 -28.45
N ILE A 9 -16.60 -15.82 -27.25
CA ILE A 9 -17.58 -14.87 -26.68
C ILE A 9 -17.57 -15.17 -25.16
N TYR A 10 -17.45 -14.14 -24.31
CA TYR A 10 -17.29 -14.17 -22.82
C TYR A 10 -15.86 -14.17 -22.26
N PRO A 11 -15.10 -13.07 -22.47
CA PRO A 11 -14.75 -12.29 -21.27
C PRO A 11 -14.84 -10.76 -21.44
N VAL A 12 -15.02 -10.25 -22.67
CA VAL A 12 -15.08 -8.81 -22.93
C VAL A 12 -16.37 -8.18 -22.39
N GLY A 13 -17.50 -8.91 -22.46
CA GLY A 13 -18.80 -8.40 -22.02
C GLY A 13 -18.93 -8.17 -20.52
N VAL A 14 -18.33 -9.04 -19.68
CA VAL A 14 -18.40 -8.93 -18.21
C VAL A 14 -17.51 -7.79 -17.70
N LEU A 15 -16.34 -7.57 -18.33
CA LEU A 15 -15.47 -6.44 -18.02
C LEU A 15 -16.07 -5.10 -18.48
N ALA A 16 -16.68 -5.06 -19.66
CA ALA A 16 -17.32 -3.84 -20.17
C ALA A 16 -18.56 -3.47 -19.34
N LEU A 17 -19.39 -4.44 -18.98
CA LEU A 17 -20.56 -4.22 -18.11
C LEU A 17 -20.11 -3.84 -16.69
N GLY A 18 -19.11 -4.50 -16.11
CA GLY A 18 -18.59 -4.14 -14.79
C GLY A 18 -18.00 -2.72 -14.74
N PHE A 19 -17.31 -2.29 -15.80
CA PHE A 19 -16.76 -0.94 -15.91
C PHE A 19 -17.87 0.12 -16.06
N LEU A 20 -18.88 -0.16 -16.91
CA LEU A 20 -20.02 0.74 -17.11
C LEU A 20 -20.91 0.81 -15.86
N PHE A 21 -21.14 -0.30 -15.18
CA PHE A 21 -21.91 -0.34 -13.93
C PHE A 21 -21.15 0.35 -12.79
N GLY A 22 -19.82 0.17 -12.71
CA GLY A 22 -18.98 0.88 -11.76
C GLY A 22 -18.96 2.40 -11.98
N GLN A 23 -18.90 2.86 -13.23
CA GLN A 23 -18.99 4.29 -13.56
C GLN A 23 -20.38 4.87 -13.31
N GLN A 24 -21.45 4.13 -13.64
CA GLN A 24 -22.83 4.57 -13.35
C GLN A 24 -23.11 4.62 -11.85
N LEU A 25 -22.68 3.63 -11.07
CA LEU A 25 -22.79 3.65 -9.61
C LEU A 25 -21.96 4.78 -8.99
N GLY A 26 -20.74 5.02 -9.47
CA GLY A 26 -19.91 6.15 -9.04
C GLY A 26 -20.60 7.51 -9.28
N ARG A 27 -21.25 7.69 -10.43
CA ARG A 27 -22.06 8.87 -10.73
C ARG A 27 -23.32 8.99 -9.87
N PHE A 28 -23.99 7.88 -9.61
CA PHE A 28 -25.25 7.88 -8.85
C PHE A 28 -25.02 8.12 -7.35
N THR A 29 -23.87 7.69 -6.83
CA THR A 29 -23.49 7.80 -5.41
C THR A 29 -22.66 9.04 -5.09
N GLY A 30 -22.19 9.79 -6.11
CA GLY A 30 -21.28 10.92 -5.93
C GLY A 30 -19.85 10.51 -5.55
N PHE A 31 -19.52 9.22 -5.55
CA PHE A 31 -18.20 8.66 -5.24
C PHE A 31 -17.29 8.52 -6.48
N GLU A 32 -17.56 9.25 -7.56
CA GLU A 32 -16.60 9.35 -8.65
C GLU A 32 -15.42 10.22 -8.21
N TYR A 33 -14.29 9.60 -7.84
CA TYR A 33 -13.02 10.30 -7.66
C TYR A 33 -12.61 10.91 -9.00
N SER A 34 -13.06 12.14 -9.23
CA SER A 34 -12.79 12.90 -10.43
C SER A 34 -11.31 13.29 -10.42
N ARG A 35 -10.61 13.06 -11.54
CA ARG A 35 -9.29 13.68 -11.74
C ARG A 35 -9.45 15.18 -11.48
N PRO A 36 -8.57 15.81 -10.70
CA PRO A 36 -8.67 17.24 -10.43
C PRO A 36 -8.76 18.01 -11.76
N VAL A 37 -9.75 18.89 -11.83
CA VAL A 37 -10.11 19.64 -13.04
C VAL A 37 -8.89 20.42 -13.53
N LYS A 38 -8.60 20.30 -14.84
CA LYS A 38 -7.38 20.83 -15.45
C LYS A 38 -7.22 22.35 -15.31
N ASN A 39 -8.33 23.07 -15.07
CA ASN A 39 -8.45 24.53 -15.16
C ASN A 39 -8.73 25.24 -13.82
N SER A 40 -8.22 24.77 -12.68
CA SER A 40 -8.13 25.63 -11.49
C SER A 40 -6.87 26.50 -11.61
N THR A 41 -7.03 27.83 -11.59
CA THR A 41 -5.93 28.82 -11.54
C THR A 41 -5.24 28.90 -10.18
N ILE A 42 -5.67 28.07 -9.23
CA ILE A 42 -5.06 27.90 -7.92
C ILE A 42 -4.08 26.72 -8.05
N GLU A 43 -2.81 26.94 -7.71
CA GLU A 43 -1.87 25.85 -7.41
C GLU A 43 -2.45 25.04 -6.26
N ASP A 44 -3.22 24.01 -6.57
CA ASP A 44 -3.73 23.07 -5.60
C ASP A 44 -2.53 22.27 -5.06
N PRO A 45 -2.15 22.41 -3.77
CA PRO A 45 -1.04 21.68 -3.19
C PRO A 45 -1.22 20.17 -3.35
N SER A 46 -2.47 19.70 -3.35
CA SER A 46 -2.80 18.30 -3.60
C SER A 46 -2.38 17.89 -5.01
N ARG A 47 -2.72 18.69 -6.03
CA ARG A 47 -2.35 18.43 -7.44
C ARG A 47 -0.84 18.42 -7.65
N TYR A 48 -0.14 19.38 -7.06
CA TYR A 48 1.33 19.39 -7.07
C TYR A 48 1.91 18.09 -6.48
N LEU A 49 1.39 17.65 -5.33
CA LEU A 49 1.80 16.39 -4.71
C LEU A 49 1.47 15.17 -5.57
N PHE A 50 0.31 15.14 -6.23
CA PHE A 50 -0.08 14.07 -7.14
C PHE A 50 0.89 13.93 -8.32
N ASP A 51 1.33 15.04 -8.90
CA ASP A 51 2.25 15.05 -10.04
C ASP A 51 3.69 14.70 -9.61
N LYS A 52 4.09 15.09 -8.38
CA LYS A 52 5.43 14.86 -7.85
C LYS A 52 5.65 13.47 -7.26
N VAL A 53 4.63 12.88 -6.64
CA VAL A 53 4.74 11.61 -5.91
C VAL A 53 3.74 10.61 -6.48
N LYS A 54 4.25 9.72 -7.34
CA LYS A 54 3.44 8.70 -8.00
C LYS A 54 3.35 7.46 -7.13
N VAL A 55 2.17 7.26 -6.54
CA VAL A 55 1.86 6.09 -5.70
C VAL A 55 1.00 5.11 -6.49
N PHE A 56 1.50 3.89 -6.68
CA PHE A 56 0.71 2.76 -7.16
C PHE A 56 0.05 2.09 -5.95
N CYS A 57 -1.26 2.25 -5.80
CA CYS A 57 -2.02 1.52 -4.80
C CYS A 57 -2.41 0.15 -5.37
N TRP A 58 -2.07 -0.92 -4.65
CA TRP A 58 -2.69 -2.21 -4.84
C TRP A 58 -3.48 -2.57 -3.59
N VAL A 59 -4.68 -3.07 -3.81
CA VAL A 59 -5.50 -3.77 -2.83
C VAL A 59 -5.52 -5.23 -3.27
N ALA A 60 -5.01 -6.14 -2.44
CA ALA A 60 -4.90 -7.55 -2.81
C ALA A 60 -5.78 -8.44 -1.95
N THR A 61 -6.94 -8.81 -2.49
CA THR A 61 -7.62 -10.05 -2.12
C THR A 61 -6.97 -11.18 -2.94
N MET A 62 -5.95 -11.82 -2.37
CA MET A 62 -5.32 -13.08 -2.81
C MET A 62 -5.09 -13.29 -4.33
N SER A 63 -3.88 -13.06 -4.87
CA SER A 63 -3.51 -13.67 -6.16
C SER A 63 -2.01 -13.93 -6.38
N GLN A 64 -1.69 -14.96 -7.15
CA GLN A 64 -0.32 -15.40 -7.47
C GLN A 64 0.42 -14.50 -8.50
N ASN A 65 -0.18 -13.39 -8.95
CA ASN A 65 0.32 -12.57 -10.08
C ASN A 65 1.08 -11.30 -9.68
N HIS A 66 1.41 -11.16 -8.40
CA HIS A 66 1.98 -9.94 -7.81
C HIS A 66 3.33 -9.51 -8.39
N LYS A 67 4.24 -10.45 -8.68
CA LYS A 67 5.58 -10.14 -9.19
C LYS A 67 5.53 -9.42 -10.54
N ARG A 68 4.77 -9.94 -11.51
CA ARG A 68 4.69 -9.34 -12.85
C ARG A 68 4.07 -7.95 -12.81
N LYS A 69 2.96 -7.77 -12.08
CA LYS A 69 2.25 -6.48 -12.05
C LYS A 69 3.08 -5.38 -11.42
N ALA A 70 3.81 -5.67 -10.33
CA ALA A 70 4.74 -4.70 -9.74
C ALA A 70 5.87 -4.32 -10.71
N TYR A 71 6.53 -5.32 -11.32
CA TYR A 71 7.62 -5.09 -12.29
C TYR A 71 7.22 -4.21 -13.47
N PHE A 72 6.05 -4.45 -14.07
CA PHE A 72 5.55 -3.63 -15.18
C PHE A 72 5.29 -2.17 -14.78
N GLN A 73 4.94 -1.92 -13.52
CA GLN A 73 4.61 -0.59 -13.01
C GLN A 73 5.83 0.16 -12.45
N MET A 74 7.00 -0.51 -12.34
CA MET A 74 8.23 0.09 -11.78
C MET A 74 8.75 1.29 -12.56
N ASN A 75 8.44 1.41 -13.84
CA ASN A 75 8.86 2.58 -14.63
C ASN A 75 7.93 3.78 -14.44
N GLU A 76 6.69 3.56 -14.03
CA GLU A 76 5.68 4.62 -13.95
C GLU A 76 5.52 5.21 -12.54
N TYR A 77 5.84 4.43 -11.51
CA TYR A 77 5.57 4.78 -10.11
C TYR A 77 6.82 4.79 -9.23
N ASP A 78 6.82 5.69 -8.26
CA ASP A 78 7.90 5.89 -7.28
C ASP A 78 7.67 5.09 -5.99
N TRP A 79 6.40 4.87 -5.66
CA TRP A 79 5.96 4.26 -4.41
C TRP A 79 4.85 3.24 -4.67
N PHE A 80 4.86 2.16 -3.89
CA PHE A 80 3.95 1.04 -4.00
C PHE A 80 3.25 0.86 -2.66
N LEU A 81 1.96 1.18 -2.62
CA LEU A 81 1.13 1.07 -1.44
C LEU A 81 0.37 -0.25 -1.47
N LYS A 82 0.57 -1.09 -0.44
CA LYS A 82 -0.28 -2.24 -0.12
C LYS A 82 -1.34 -1.78 0.88
N ALA A 83 -2.60 -2.02 0.56
CA ALA A 83 -3.75 -1.75 1.42
C ALA A 83 -4.68 -2.98 1.47
N ASP A 84 -5.43 -3.12 2.55
CA ASP A 84 -6.57 -4.04 2.64
C ASP A 84 -7.84 -3.34 2.15
N ASP A 85 -8.91 -4.09 1.93
CA ASP A 85 -10.18 -3.58 1.39
C ASP A 85 -10.96 -2.71 2.37
N ASP A 86 -10.58 -2.73 3.64
CA ASP A 86 -11.10 -1.91 4.74
C ASP A 86 -10.12 -0.84 5.23
N THR A 87 -9.01 -0.59 4.53
CA THR A 87 -8.02 0.43 4.92
C THR A 87 -8.29 1.81 4.29
N TYR A 88 -8.27 2.86 5.11
CA TYR A 88 -8.38 4.25 4.65
C TYR A 88 -7.03 4.98 4.61
N PHE A 89 -6.76 5.72 3.54
CA PHE A 89 -5.56 6.57 3.39
C PHE A 89 -5.91 8.01 3.04
N HIS A 90 -5.42 8.96 3.83
CA HIS A 90 -5.42 10.36 3.42
C HIS A 90 -4.27 10.62 2.42
N MET A 91 -4.58 10.42 1.14
CA MET A 91 -3.61 10.39 0.04
C MET A 91 -2.73 11.66 -0.14
N PRO A 92 -3.24 12.90 0.03
CA PRO A 92 -2.40 14.10 0.06
C PRO A 92 -1.38 14.11 1.20
N ASN A 93 -1.79 13.76 2.42
CA ASN A 93 -0.89 13.66 3.58
C ASN A 93 0.19 12.58 3.34
N LEU A 94 -0.21 11.41 2.83
CA LEU A 94 0.74 10.35 2.49
C LEU A 94 1.78 10.84 1.46
N ARG A 95 1.36 11.53 0.40
CA ARG A 95 2.30 12.06 -0.60
C ARG A 95 3.22 13.12 -0.03
N HIS A 96 2.70 14.01 0.81
CA HIS A 96 3.50 15.03 1.48
C HIS A 96 4.60 14.38 2.32
N PHE A 97 4.28 13.34 3.08
CA PHE A 97 5.24 12.55 3.84
C PHE A 97 6.30 11.89 2.94
N LEU A 98 5.87 11.20 1.87
CA LEU A 98 6.77 10.47 0.98
C LEU A 98 7.68 11.39 0.14
N MET A 99 7.27 12.65 -0.10
CA MET A 99 8.05 13.63 -0.86
C MET A 99 9.41 13.92 -0.22
N SER A 100 9.52 13.75 1.10
CA SER A 100 10.76 13.99 1.86
C SER A 100 11.78 12.84 1.74
N TYR A 101 11.47 11.76 1.04
CA TYR A 101 12.31 10.56 0.97
C TYR A 101 12.71 10.20 -0.47
N PRO A 102 13.94 9.69 -0.68
CA PRO A 102 14.39 9.24 -1.98
C PRO A 102 13.77 7.88 -2.35
N SER A 103 12.89 7.87 -3.36
CA SER A 103 12.18 6.66 -3.82
C SER A 103 13.08 5.57 -4.42
N ASN A 104 14.31 5.90 -4.81
CA ASN A 104 15.29 4.95 -5.36
C ASN A 104 16.06 4.17 -4.29
N LYS A 105 15.99 4.59 -3.02
CA LYS A 105 16.58 3.86 -1.89
C LYS A 105 15.63 2.75 -1.44
N PRO A 106 16.11 1.66 -0.83
CA PRO A 106 15.29 0.55 -0.38
C PRO A 106 14.59 0.88 0.95
N LEU A 107 13.57 1.73 0.87
CA LEU A 107 12.78 2.21 2.01
C LEU A 107 11.41 1.52 2.05
N ALA A 108 10.96 1.21 3.26
CA ALA A 108 9.61 0.76 3.56
C ALA A 108 9.04 1.56 4.74
N PHE A 109 7.78 1.96 4.63
CA PHE A 109 7.05 2.73 5.64
C PHE A 109 5.72 2.05 5.98
N GLY A 110 5.29 2.14 7.23
CA GLY A 110 4.12 1.43 7.72
C GLY A 110 3.92 1.70 9.20
N HIS A 111 2.86 1.16 9.78
CA HIS A 111 2.80 1.03 11.24
C HIS A 111 3.84 0.02 11.69
N GLN A 112 4.94 0.46 12.28
CA GLN A 112 6.07 -0.42 12.59
C GLN A 112 5.81 -1.21 13.89
N TYR A 113 5.82 -2.54 13.75
CA TYR A 113 5.92 -3.45 14.88
C TYR A 113 7.37 -3.83 15.14
N SER A 114 7.73 -3.96 16.41
CA SER A 114 9.04 -4.44 16.86
C SER A 114 8.87 -5.44 17.99
N LYS A 115 9.18 -6.72 17.72
CA LYS A 115 9.13 -7.80 18.73
C LYS A 115 10.23 -8.82 18.47
N ASN A 116 10.98 -9.21 19.49
CA ASN A 116 12.02 -10.25 19.40
C ASN A 116 13.03 -10.05 18.25
N LYS A 117 13.52 -8.82 18.06
CA LYS A 117 14.40 -8.40 16.94
C LYS A 117 13.77 -8.47 15.55
N MET A 118 12.52 -8.89 15.43
CA MET A 118 11.76 -8.81 14.20
C MET A 118 11.12 -7.44 14.08
N ILE A 119 11.31 -6.84 12.91
CA ILE A 119 10.71 -5.57 12.53
C ILE A 119 9.90 -5.81 11.26
N TYR A 120 8.64 -5.39 11.29
CA TYR A 120 7.73 -5.48 10.15
C TYR A 120 6.65 -4.41 10.26
N HIS A 121 5.90 -4.21 9.19
CA HIS A 121 4.75 -3.29 9.17
C HIS A 121 3.45 -4.04 9.33
N SER A 122 2.43 -3.44 9.94
CA SER A 122 1.11 -4.05 10.00
C SER A 122 0.51 -4.25 8.61
N GLY A 123 0.05 -5.46 8.29
CA GLY A 123 -0.72 -5.73 7.09
C GLY A 123 -2.00 -4.91 7.01
N GLY A 124 -2.78 -4.86 8.10
CA GLY A 124 -4.09 -4.20 8.15
C GLY A 124 -4.05 -2.68 8.11
N ALA A 125 -2.97 -2.06 8.61
CA ALA A 125 -2.75 -0.62 8.44
C ALA A 125 -2.31 -0.25 7.01
N GLY A 126 -1.92 -1.26 6.24
CA GLY A 126 -1.16 -1.13 5.02
C GLY A 126 0.25 -0.59 5.21
N TYR A 127 1.04 -0.69 4.15
CA TYR A 127 2.44 -0.27 4.14
C TYR A 127 2.85 0.18 2.73
N VAL A 128 3.87 1.03 2.67
CA VAL A 128 4.39 1.62 1.44
C VAL A 128 5.82 1.16 1.22
N LEU A 129 6.09 0.67 0.02
CA LEU A 129 7.43 0.33 -0.46
C LEU A 129 7.89 1.36 -1.49
N SER A 130 9.11 1.84 -1.33
CA SER A 130 9.80 2.61 -2.36
C SER A 130 10.08 1.76 -3.60
N LYS A 131 10.25 2.40 -4.75
CA LYS A 131 10.74 1.76 -5.98
C LYS A 131 12.04 0.99 -5.75
N GLY A 132 12.97 1.54 -4.97
CA GLY A 132 14.21 0.85 -4.60
C GLY A 132 13.98 -0.43 -3.79
N ALA A 133 13.00 -0.44 -2.88
CA ALA A 133 12.67 -1.62 -2.09
C ALA A 133 12.03 -2.70 -2.96
N VAL A 134 11.08 -2.34 -3.83
CA VAL A 134 10.44 -3.28 -4.77
C VAL A 134 11.48 -3.88 -5.72
N ALA A 135 12.41 -3.07 -6.23
CA ALA A 135 13.50 -3.55 -7.09
C ALA A 135 14.30 -4.64 -6.38
N ARG A 136 14.74 -4.35 -5.14
CA ARG A 136 15.55 -5.27 -4.36
C ARG A 136 14.81 -6.55 -3.98
N LEU A 137 13.54 -6.44 -3.57
CA LEU A 137 12.70 -7.61 -3.31
C LEU A 137 12.58 -8.51 -4.56
N GLY A 138 12.52 -7.91 -5.74
CA GLY A 138 12.40 -8.63 -7.00
C GLY A 138 13.71 -9.23 -7.51
N SER A 139 14.85 -8.56 -7.33
CA SER A 139 16.14 -8.95 -7.91
C SER A 139 17.02 -9.78 -6.96
N GLU A 140 16.94 -9.52 -5.66
CA GLU A 140 17.78 -10.14 -4.63
C GLU A 140 16.95 -10.94 -3.61
N GLY A 141 15.66 -10.64 -3.48
CA GLY A 141 14.76 -11.26 -2.50
C GLY A 141 14.10 -12.53 -3.01
N PHE A 142 12.87 -12.40 -3.53
CA PHE A 142 12.05 -13.54 -3.88
C PHE A 142 12.67 -14.36 -5.01
N ASN A 143 12.68 -15.68 -4.83
CA ASN A 143 13.34 -16.72 -5.63
C ASN A 143 14.88 -16.64 -5.65
N HIS A 144 15.49 -15.75 -4.88
CA HIS A 144 16.94 -15.51 -4.89
C HIS A 144 17.57 -15.54 -3.49
N ASN A 145 16.76 -15.46 -2.43
CA ASN A 145 17.19 -15.50 -1.04
C ASN A 145 16.36 -16.53 -0.26
N PRO A 146 16.98 -17.55 0.37
CA PRO A 146 16.27 -18.59 1.12
C PRO A 146 15.37 -18.06 2.24
N VAL A 147 15.73 -16.94 2.89
CA VAL A 147 14.90 -16.29 3.92
C VAL A 147 13.62 -15.73 3.30
N CYS A 148 13.75 -15.17 2.11
CA CYS A 148 12.65 -14.59 1.35
C CYS A 148 11.82 -15.64 0.61
N ASP A 149 12.18 -16.92 0.57
CA ASP A 149 11.40 -17.95 -0.15
C ASP A 149 10.51 -18.80 0.77
N GLN A 150 10.66 -18.61 2.07
CA GLN A 150 9.83 -19.23 3.08
C GLN A 150 8.55 -18.40 3.26
N MET A 151 7.59 -18.53 2.33
CA MET A 151 6.24 -17.94 2.42
C MET A 151 5.41 -18.58 3.56
N ILE A 152 5.89 -18.44 4.79
CA ILE A 152 5.31 -19.05 5.99
C ILE A 152 4.80 -17.94 6.92
N GLY A 153 3.53 -18.03 7.29
CA GLY A 153 2.87 -17.09 8.20
C GLY A 153 2.12 -15.99 7.46
N ALA A 154 1.85 -14.89 8.17
CA ALA A 154 1.21 -13.72 7.61
C ALA A 154 2.14 -12.99 6.60
N GLU A 155 1.53 -12.43 5.57
CA GLU A 155 2.24 -11.77 4.45
C GLU A 155 3.14 -10.63 4.93
N ASP A 156 2.65 -9.85 5.88
CA ASP A 156 3.33 -8.70 6.47
C ASP A 156 4.60 -9.09 7.25
N LEU A 157 4.53 -10.17 8.03
CA LEU A 157 5.68 -10.77 8.72
C LEU A 157 6.72 -11.29 7.72
N TYR A 158 6.26 -11.94 6.64
CA TYR A 158 7.12 -12.48 5.61
C TYR A 158 7.84 -11.37 4.82
N VAL A 159 7.13 -10.33 4.40
CA VAL A 159 7.73 -9.17 3.73
C VAL A 159 8.71 -8.46 4.66
N GLY A 160 8.36 -8.27 5.94
CA GLY A 160 9.27 -7.68 6.93
C GLY A 160 10.57 -8.47 7.10
N LYS A 161 10.49 -9.80 7.23
CA LYS A 161 11.67 -10.69 7.27
C LYS A 161 12.55 -10.52 6.05
N CYS A 162 11.95 -10.52 4.86
CA CYS A 162 12.69 -10.40 3.62
C CYS A 162 13.37 -9.02 3.51
N LEU A 163 12.66 -7.93 3.84
CA LEU A 163 13.22 -6.58 3.85
C LEU A 163 14.43 -6.47 4.80
N MET A 164 14.35 -7.07 5.99
CA MET A 164 15.49 -7.13 6.91
C MET A 164 16.68 -7.90 6.31
N ALA A 165 16.43 -9.08 5.72
CA ALA A 165 17.48 -9.89 5.09
C ALA A 165 18.17 -9.18 3.91
N LEU A 166 17.46 -8.27 3.25
CA LEU A 166 17.95 -7.47 2.12
C LEU A 166 18.53 -6.11 2.53
N ASN A 167 18.72 -5.87 3.83
CA ASN A 167 19.20 -4.61 4.38
C ASN A 167 18.39 -3.39 3.86
N ALA A 168 17.07 -3.55 3.71
CA ALA A 168 16.16 -2.45 3.43
C ALA A 168 15.85 -1.69 4.74
N SER A 169 15.65 -0.39 4.64
CA SER A 169 15.29 0.44 5.79
C SER A 169 13.80 0.32 6.08
N ILE A 170 13.46 -0.30 7.21
CA ILE A 170 12.09 -0.46 7.70
C ILE A 170 11.82 0.65 8.73
N LEU A 171 11.07 1.67 8.29
CA LEU A 171 10.85 2.91 9.02
C LEU A 171 9.39 3.02 9.46
N ASP A 172 9.16 3.77 10.54
CA ASP A 172 7.82 3.99 11.04
C ASP A 172 7.14 5.12 10.27
N GLY A 173 5.84 4.99 10.02
CA GLY A 173 5.03 5.97 9.30
C GLY A 173 4.40 7.04 10.21
N ALA A 174 4.56 6.91 11.53
CA ALA A 174 4.12 7.90 12.51
C ALA A 174 4.82 9.25 12.27
N ASP A 175 4.16 10.35 12.60
CA ASP A 175 4.77 11.67 12.51
C ASP A 175 5.72 11.94 13.69
N GLU A 176 6.59 12.94 13.53
CA GLU A 176 7.59 13.30 14.54
C GLU A 176 6.94 13.84 15.83
N ASN A 177 5.71 14.33 15.74
CA ASN A 177 4.99 14.81 16.90
C ASN A 177 4.44 13.65 17.73
N GLY A 178 3.99 12.54 17.11
CA GLY A 178 3.61 11.28 17.76
C GLY A 178 2.70 11.42 18.99
N CYS A 179 2.10 12.60 19.17
CA CYS A 179 1.55 13.07 20.43
C CYS A 179 0.10 12.61 20.55
N HIS A 180 -0.60 12.44 19.42
CA HIS A 180 -1.99 12.04 19.40
C HIS A 180 -2.25 10.90 18.42
N LEU A 181 -3.24 10.06 18.74
CA LEU A 181 -3.66 8.92 17.93
C LEU A 181 -3.96 9.32 16.47
N TYR A 182 -4.44 10.54 16.25
CA TYR A 182 -4.82 11.11 14.95
C TYR A 182 -3.64 11.48 14.04
N ASP A 183 -2.43 11.56 14.60
CA ASP A 183 -1.25 11.99 13.85
C ASP A 183 -0.56 10.81 13.15
N PHE A 184 -1.02 9.58 13.42
CA PHE A 184 -0.58 8.38 12.71
C PHE A 184 -1.16 8.34 11.30
N ARG A 185 -0.27 8.24 10.31
CA ARG A 185 -0.65 8.12 8.90
C ARG A 185 -1.18 6.74 8.53
N LEU A 186 -0.81 5.72 9.32
CA LEU A 186 -1.04 4.30 9.07
C LEU A 186 -1.39 3.65 10.42
N LEU A 187 -2.68 3.49 10.70
CA LEU A 187 -3.18 3.01 12.00
C LEU A 187 -3.70 1.58 11.89
N PRO A 188 -3.24 0.64 12.73
CA PRO A 188 -3.70 -0.75 12.74
C PRO A 188 -4.84 -0.96 13.73
N ILE A 189 -5.76 0.00 13.87
CA ILE A 189 -6.90 -0.10 14.80
C ILE A 189 -8.21 0.12 14.05
N GLY A 190 -9.28 -0.48 14.56
CA GLY A 190 -10.61 -0.29 13.99
C GLY A 190 -11.13 1.12 14.25
N ILE A 191 -12.12 1.54 13.47
CA ILE A 191 -12.79 2.83 13.67
C ILE A 191 -13.41 2.95 15.07
N TRP A 192 -13.90 1.84 15.63
CA TRP A 192 -14.46 1.78 16.97
C TRP A 192 -13.42 2.16 18.04
N ASP A 193 -12.25 1.53 18.00
CA ASP A 193 -11.13 1.82 18.92
C ASP A 193 -10.66 3.28 18.80
N MET A 194 -10.65 3.82 17.57
CA MET A 194 -10.28 5.20 17.30
C MET A 194 -11.28 6.21 17.88
N ILE A 195 -12.59 5.92 17.79
CA ILE A 195 -13.64 6.77 18.33
C ILE A 195 -13.63 6.75 19.86
N ASP A 196 -13.43 5.57 20.45
CA ASP A 196 -13.47 5.36 21.89
C ASP A 196 -12.15 5.75 22.59
N TYR A 197 -11.17 6.26 21.85
CA TYR A 197 -9.82 6.56 22.33
C TYR A 197 -9.18 5.35 23.04
N PHE A 198 -9.55 4.15 22.62
CA PHE A 198 -9.11 2.92 23.23
C PHE A 198 -7.94 2.34 22.46
N LEU A 199 -6.82 2.12 23.17
CA LEU A 199 -5.68 1.41 22.63
C LEU A 199 -5.66 -0.01 23.20
N PRO A 200 -5.80 -1.05 22.37
CA PRO A 200 -5.79 -2.40 22.87
C PRO A 200 -4.42 -2.76 23.47
N PRO A 201 -4.33 -3.62 24.50
CA PRO A 201 -3.08 -3.90 25.20
C PRO A 201 -1.93 -4.36 24.32
N TRP A 202 -2.22 -5.08 23.23
CA TRP A 202 -1.20 -5.51 22.27
C TRP A 202 -0.50 -4.33 21.60
N PHE A 203 -1.19 -3.20 21.41
CA PHE A 203 -0.65 -2.01 20.75
C PHE A 203 0.55 -1.46 21.52
N HIS A 204 0.43 -1.34 22.85
CA HIS A 204 1.52 -0.85 23.69
C HIS A 204 2.72 -1.80 23.77
N GLN A 205 2.51 -3.09 23.46
CA GLN A 205 3.55 -4.11 23.52
C GLN A 205 4.36 -4.22 22.24
N THR A 206 3.73 -4.04 21.08
CA THR A 206 4.35 -4.32 19.78
C THR A 206 4.61 -3.08 18.94
N SER A 207 3.82 -2.01 19.08
CA SER A 207 3.97 -0.79 18.30
C SER A 207 5.24 -0.05 18.68
N LYS A 208 6.01 0.37 17.66
CA LYS A 208 7.23 1.16 17.87
C LYS A 208 6.90 2.54 18.43
N THR A 209 6.03 3.28 17.75
CA THR A 209 5.55 4.57 18.24
C THR A 209 4.31 4.37 19.10
N LYS A 210 4.28 5.04 20.25
CA LYS A 210 3.20 4.97 21.22
C LYS A 210 2.60 6.37 21.35
N PRO A 211 1.28 6.54 21.17
CA PRO A 211 0.60 7.79 21.47
C PRO A 211 0.90 8.20 22.91
N LYS A 212 1.04 9.51 23.14
CA LYS A 212 1.20 10.08 24.48
C LYS A 212 -0.15 10.28 25.16
#